data_AF-A0A359CWZ2-F1
#
_entry.id   AF-A0A359CWZ2-F1
#
_cell.length_a   1.000
_cell.length_b   1.000
_cell.length_c   1.000
_cell.angle_alpha   90.00
_cell.angle_beta   90.00
_cell.angle_gamma   90.00
#
_symmetry.space_group_name_H-M   'P 1'
#
loop_
_entity.id
_entity.type
_entity.pdbx_description
1 polymer ?
#
loop_
_entity_poly.entity_id
_entity_poly.type
_entity_poly.pdbx_seq_one_letter_code
_entity_poly.pdbx_strand_id
1 'polypeptide(L)'
;MCIIQKNKIMKQKILYLCSIVLVSVFLVSFSFDDAAGWFKAGSKPKSYDMGIDKGAGQTGNDCASIKSIEKKIDGFGTLMQNFKADKYHGKKIRMTGYMRSKKVKSWAGFWLRVDGNEIKKSLAFDNMYKRAIKGTTDWNKYEIILEVSEKATKIAFGAMLHGTGQIWFDKIDFEVVDNSVPTTNMLDDMNKDEPQNLNFNK
;
A
#
# COMPACT_ATOMS: atom_id res chain seq x y z
N MET A 1 54.80 -78.30 -27.51
CA MET A 1 55.86 -77.42 -28.05
C MET A 1 55.23 -76.14 -28.55
N CYS A 2 55.60 -75.02 -27.93
CA CYS A 2 55.57 -73.59 -28.32
C CYS A 2 54.65 -73.06 -29.45
N ILE A 3 54.17 -71.81 -29.48
CA ILE A 3 54.08 -70.61 -28.61
C ILE A 3 53.15 -69.63 -29.38
N ILE A 4 52.15 -69.08 -28.69
CA ILE A 4 51.66 -67.68 -28.70
C ILE A 4 51.58 -66.89 -30.02
N GLN A 5 50.38 -66.36 -30.31
CA GLN A 5 50.22 -64.95 -30.63
C GLN A 5 48.97 -64.35 -29.95
N LYS A 6 49.22 -63.35 -29.11
CA LYS A 6 48.25 -62.62 -28.28
C LYS A 6 47.47 -61.61 -29.11
N ASN A 7 46.14 -61.71 -29.15
CA ASN A 7 45.28 -60.61 -29.61
C ASN A 7 44.84 -59.75 -28.42
N LYS A 8 45.31 -58.50 -28.46
CA LYS A 8 45.05 -57.40 -27.54
C LYS A 8 43.84 -56.64 -28.08
N ILE A 9 42.65 -56.81 -27.48
CA ILE A 9 41.48 -55.99 -27.81
C ILE A 9 41.03 -55.23 -26.56
N MET A 10 40.85 -53.93 -26.79
CA MET A 10 40.73 -52.84 -25.82
C MET A 10 39.55 -52.96 -24.87
N LYS A 11 39.78 -52.63 -23.59
CA LYS A 11 38.75 -52.25 -22.64
C LYS A 11 38.13 -50.92 -23.08
N GLN A 12 36.88 -50.94 -23.52
CA GLN A 12 36.08 -49.74 -23.77
C GLN A 12 35.75 -49.10 -22.41
N LYS A 13 36.43 -48.01 -22.07
CA LYS A 13 36.05 -47.15 -20.93
C LYS A 13 34.83 -46.33 -21.36
N ILE A 14 33.64 -46.77 -20.96
CA ILE A 14 32.43 -45.95 -21.04
C ILE A 14 32.57 -44.87 -19.97
N LEU A 15 32.92 -43.67 -20.42
CA LEU A 15 32.96 -42.47 -19.62
C LEU A 15 31.51 -42.00 -19.45
N TYR A 16 30.89 -42.27 -18.29
CA TYR A 16 29.62 -41.68 -17.92
C TYR A 16 29.85 -40.18 -17.66
N LEU A 17 29.54 -39.35 -18.66
CA LEU A 17 29.42 -37.91 -18.45
C LEU A 17 28.08 -37.69 -17.74
N CYS A 18 28.10 -37.53 -16.42
CA CYS A 18 26.96 -37.05 -15.66
C CYS A 18 26.63 -35.63 -16.12
N SER A 19 25.73 -35.49 -17.08
CA SER A 19 25.14 -34.20 -17.46
C SER A 19 24.26 -33.72 -16.32
N ILE A 20 24.83 -32.94 -15.40
CA ILE A 20 24.07 -32.18 -14.41
C ILE A 20 23.34 -31.07 -15.18
N VAL A 21 22.04 -31.25 -15.43
CA VAL A 21 21.19 -30.17 -15.94
C VAL A 21 20.92 -29.23 -14.76
N LEU A 22 21.71 -28.15 -14.69
CA LEU A 22 21.44 -27.02 -13.80
C LEU A 22 20.17 -26.32 -14.31
N VAL A 23 19.01 -26.65 -13.74
CA VAL A 23 17.78 -25.87 -13.96
C VAL A 23 17.96 -24.57 -13.17
N SER A 24 18.39 -23.51 -13.85
CA SER A 24 18.36 -22.16 -13.32
C SER A 24 16.90 -21.73 -13.16
N VAL A 25 16.37 -21.84 -11.95
CA VAL A 25 15.09 -21.24 -11.61
C VAL A 25 15.29 -19.73 -11.64
N PHE A 26 14.96 -19.10 -12.78
CA PHE A 26 14.82 -17.65 -12.86
C PHE A 26 13.70 -17.24 -11.90
N LEU A 27 14.06 -16.69 -10.74
CA LEU A 27 13.13 -15.97 -9.89
C LEU A 27 12.69 -14.72 -10.64
N VAL A 28 11.60 -14.84 -11.40
CA VAL A 28 10.92 -13.69 -11.98
C VAL A 28 10.29 -12.94 -10.82
N SER A 29 10.93 -11.84 -10.42
CA SER A 29 10.35 -10.86 -9.51
C SER A 29 9.21 -10.16 -10.24
N PHE A 30 7.97 -10.58 -9.96
CA PHE A 30 6.78 -9.85 -10.41
C PHE A 30 6.71 -8.54 -9.62
N SER A 31 7.03 -7.43 -10.28
CA SER A 31 6.75 -6.08 -9.80
C SER A 31 5.38 -5.63 -10.31
N PHE A 32 4.71 -4.76 -9.56
CA PHE A 32 3.46 -4.16 -10.05
C PHE A 32 3.70 -3.17 -11.20
N ASP A 33 2.72 -3.10 -12.10
CA ASP A 33 2.71 -2.10 -13.18
C ASP A 33 2.47 -0.70 -12.60
N ASP A 34 2.96 0.33 -13.28
CA ASP A 34 2.73 1.70 -12.85
C ASP A 34 1.25 2.13 -13.03
N ALA A 35 0.71 2.80 -12.01
CA ALA A 35 -0.66 3.32 -12.02
C ALA A 35 -0.65 4.77 -12.53
N ALA A 36 -1.18 5.01 -13.73
CA ALA A 36 -1.20 6.35 -14.32
C ALA A 36 -1.93 7.37 -13.41
N GLY A 37 -1.32 8.53 -13.18
CA GLY A 37 -1.86 9.58 -12.29
C GLY A 37 -1.61 9.35 -10.80
N TRP A 38 -1.10 8.18 -10.42
CA TRP A 38 -0.71 7.85 -9.05
C TRP A 38 0.81 7.86 -8.92
N PHE A 39 1.29 8.19 -7.73
CA PHE A 39 2.72 8.20 -7.45
C PHE A 39 3.04 7.55 -6.10
N LYS A 40 4.26 6.99 -6.04
CA LYS A 40 4.80 6.24 -4.91
C LYS A 40 5.50 7.19 -3.95
N ALA A 41 5.17 7.14 -2.66
CA ALA A 41 5.76 7.97 -1.62
C ALA A 41 5.78 7.22 -0.26
N GLY A 42 6.13 7.93 0.81
CA GLY A 42 6.12 7.43 2.18
C GLY A 42 7.43 7.68 2.90
N SER A 43 7.55 7.20 4.15
CA SER A 43 8.80 7.29 4.90
C SER A 43 9.82 6.21 4.50
N LYS A 44 9.36 5.10 3.90
CA LYS A 44 10.19 3.99 3.41
C LYS A 44 9.69 3.46 2.05
N PRO A 45 9.50 4.30 1.02
CA PRO A 45 8.85 3.90 -0.24
C PRO A 45 9.58 2.75 -0.94
N LYS A 46 10.91 2.68 -0.83
CA LYS A 46 11.75 1.63 -1.43
C LYS A 46 11.56 0.24 -0.80
N SER A 47 10.95 0.16 0.37
CA SER A 47 10.68 -1.10 1.08
C SER A 47 9.35 -1.73 0.68
N TYR A 48 8.66 -1.16 -0.31
CA TYR A 48 7.38 -1.62 -0.81
C TYR A 48 7.38 -1.66 -2.34
N ASP A 49 6.77 -2.70 -2.88
CA ASP A 49 6.31 -2.72 -4.27
C ASP A 49 4.88 -2.17 -4.32
N MET A 50 4.64 -1.24 -5.24
CA MET A 50 3.41 -0.44 -5.32
C MET A 50 3.03 -0.21 -6.77
N GLY A 51 1.77 -0.44 -7.11
CA GLY A 51 1.27 -0.28 -8.47
C GLY A 51 -0.03 -1.06 -8.71
N ILE A 52 -0.27 -1.43 -9.96
CA ILE A 52 -1.41 -2.23 -10.39
C ILE A 52 -1.10 -3.73 -10.25
N ASP A 53 -1.99 -4.43 -9.54
CA ASP A 53 -2.03 -5.90 -9.44
C ASP A 53 -3.14 -6.42 -10.36
N LYS A 54 -2.73 -7.04 -11.47
CA LYS A 54 -3.63 -7.47 -12.55
C LYS A 54 -4.51 -8.63 -12.12
N GLY A 55 -5.82 -8.49 -12.34
CA GLY A 55 -6.81 -9.51 -11.99
C GLY A 55 -7.00 -9.79 -10.49
N ALA A 56 -6.37 -9.02 -9.59
CA ALA A 56 -6.46 -9.20 -8.15
C ALA A 56 -7.61 -8.44 -7.48
N GLY A 57 -8.38 -7.68 -8.25
CA GLY A 57 -9.53 -6.88 -7.83
C GLY A 57 -10.72 -7.73 -7.39
N GLN A 58 -11.73 -7.06 -6.85
CA GLN A 58 -12.92 -7.71 -6.24
C GLN A 58 -13.63 -8.70 -7.16
N THR A 59 -13.67 -8.39 -8.45
CA THR A 59 -14.39 -9.18 -9.46
C THR A 59 -13.44 -9.70 -10.53
N GLY A 60 -12.15 -9.87 -10.20
CA GLY A 60 -11.11 -10.30 -11.16
C GLY A 60 -10.64 -9.20 -12.11
N ASN A 61 -10.98 -7.94 -11.82
CA ASN A 61 -10.42 -6.76 -12.49
C ASN A 61 -9.04 -6.39 -11.92
N ASP A 62 -8.36 -5.45 -12.58
CA ASP A 62 -7.13 -4.86 -12.04
C ASP A 62 -7.45 -3.99 -10.81
N CYS A 63 -6.54 -3.95 -9.84
CA CYS A 63 -6.65 -3.09 -8.67
C CYS A 63 -5.29 -2.55 -8.23
N ALA A 64 -5.28 -1.52 -7.39
CA ALA A 64 -4.04 -1.00 -6.83
C ALA A 64 -3.58 -1.83 -5.63
N SER A 65 -2.26 -1.94 -5.44
CA SER A 65 -1.66 -2.74 -4.38
C SER A 65 -0.44 -2.06 -3.76
N ILE A 66 -0.22 -2.31 -2.47
CA ILE A 66 0.99 -1.96 -1.72
C ILE A 66 1.44 -3.20 -0.98
N LYS A 67 2.65 -3.69 -1.28
CA LYS A 67 3.20 -4.94 -0.73
C LYS A 67 4.59 -4.70 -0.16
N SER A 68 4.81 -5.07 1.10
CA SER A 68 6.15 -5.02 1.68
C SER A 68 7.09 -6.04 1.01
N ILE A 69 8.32 -5.64 0.69
CA ILE A 69 9.35 -6.52 0.10
C ILE A 69 10.48 -6.87 1.07
N GLU A 70 10.53 -6.21 2.23
CA GLU A 70 11.51 -6.48 3.29
C GLU A 70 10.88 -7.24 4.47
N LYS A 71 11.71 -7.95 5.25
CA LYS A 71 11.27 -8.76 6.40
C LYS A 71 10.84 -7.92 7.61
N LYS A 72 11.41 -6.72 7.76
CA LYS A 72 11.12 -5.78 8.85
C LYS A 72 11.20 -4.37 8.29
N ILE A 73 10.17 -3.58 8.55
CA ILE A 73 10.10 -2.19 8.09
C ILE A 73 9.63 -1.35 9.26
N ASP A 74 10.34 -0.26 9.54
CA ASP A 74 9.91 0.81 10.43
C ASP A 74 9.62 2.05 9.57
N GLY A 75 8.33 2.30 9.34
CA GLY A 75 7.84 3.27 8.38
C GLY A 75 6.85 2.68 7.38
N PHE A 76 6.40 3.51 6.45
CA PHE A 76 5.31 3.20 5.53
C PHE A 76 5.65 3.50 4.07
N GLY A 77 4.95 2.81 3.19
CA GLY A 77 4.80 3.13 1.77
C GLY A 77 3.37 3.60 1.50
N THR A 78 3.21 4.53 0.57
CA THR A 78 1.91 5.00 0.11
C THR A 78 1.89 5.12 -1.42
N LEU A 79 0.79 4.69 -2.01
CA LEU A 79 0.44 4.97 -3.39
C LEU A 79 -0.68 6.01 -3.34
N MET A 80 -0.44 7.16 -3.95
CA MET A 80 -1.28 8.34 -3.73
C MET A 80 -1.45 9.21 -4.97
N GLN A 81 -2.47 10.05 -4.92
CA GLN A 81 -2.71 11.11 -5.90
C GLN A 81 -3.05 12.41 -5.15
N ASN A 82 -3.01 13.53 -5.88
CA ASN A 82 -3.61 14.78 -5.43
C ASN A 82 -4.31 15.49 -6.58
N PHE A 83 -5.23 16.38 -6.24
CA PHE A 83 -5.96 17.22 -7.18
C PHE A 83 -6.34 18.56 -6.54
N LYS A 84 -6.75 19.53 -7.37
CA LYS A 84 -7.14 20.87 -6.94
C LYS A 84 -8.43 20.84 -6.11
N ALA A 85 -8.51 21.68 -5.08
CA ALA A 85 -9.64 21.68 -4.14
C ALA A 85 -10.90 22.43 -4.66
N ASP A 86 -10.80 23.16 -5.77
CA ASP A 86 -11.78 24.15 -6.27
C ASP A 86 -13.24 23.63 -6.30
N LYS A 87 -13.46 22.39 -6.73
CA LYS A 87 -14.80 21.80 -6.80
C LYS A 87 -15.46 21.61 -5.42
N TYR A 88 -14.66 21.55 -4.37
CA TYR A 88 -15.07 21.15 -3.02
C TYR A 88 -14.96 22.27 -1.99
N HIS A 89 -14.54 23.48 -2.37
CA HIS A 89 -14.51 24.63 -1.46
C HIS A 89 -15.84 24.82 -0.72
N GLY A 90 -15.74 24.97 0.61
CA GLY A 90 -16.88 25.15 1.52
C GLY A 90 -17.70 23.89 1.77
N LYS A 91 -17.29 22.73 1.25
CA LYS A 91 -18.09 21.49 1.32
C LYS A 91 -17.49 20.48 2.29
N LYS A 92 -18.35 19.62 2.81
CA LYS A 92 -17.96 18.37 3.47
C LYS A 92 -17.91 17.26 2.44
N ILE A 93 -16.79 16.55 2.35
CA ILE A 93 -16.60 15.44 1.42
C ILE A 93 -16.47 14.12 2.16
N ARG A 94 -17.06 13.08 1.59
CA ARG A 94 -16.80 11.68 1.95
C ARG A 94 -15.98 11.06 0.84
N MET A 95 -14.78 10.61 1.19
CA MET A 95 -14.02 9.68 0.36
C MET A 95 -14.37 8.27 0.79
N THR A 96 -14.82 7.43 -0.13
CA THR A 96 -14.99 6.00 0.12
C THR A 96 -14.04 5.19 -0.75
N GLY A 97 -13.73 3.98 -0.31
CA GLY A 97 -12.95 3.03 -1.10
C GLY A 97 -13.05 1.64 -0.49
N TYR A 98 -12.72 0.63 -1.29
CA TYR A 98 -12.67 -0.74 -0.80
C TYR A 98 -11.23 -1.15 -0.59
N MET A 99 -10.97 -1.88 0.50
CA MET A 99 -9.64 -2.41 0.77
C MET A 99 -9.71 -3.86 1.26
N ARG A 100 -8.76 -4.66 0.78
CA ARG A 100 -8.46 -6.02 1.25
C ARG A 100 -7.05 -6.03 1.82
N SER A 101 -6.80 -6.86 2.84
CA SER A 101 -5.49 -6.95 3.47
C SER A 101 -5.03 -8.39 3.64
N LYS A 102 -3.71 -8.62 3.62
CA LYS A 102 -3.09 -9.91 3.91
C LYS A 102 -1.91 -9.72 4.85
N LYS A 103 -2.00 -10.34 6.03
CA LYS A 103 -0.94 -10.40 7.04
C LYS A 103 -0.34 -9.03 7.39
N VAL A 104 -1.14 -7.96 7.41
CA VAL A 104 -0.71 -6.63 7.87
C VAL A 104 -0.31 -6.69 9.34
N LYS A 105 0.97 -6.46 9.63
CA LYS A 105 1.53 -6.64 10.97
C LYS A 105 1.40 -5.42 11.86
N SER A 106 1.60 -4.22 11.31
CA SER A 106 1.48 -2.97 12.07
C SER A 106 0.10 -2.36 11.83
N TRP A 107 -0.10 -1.69 10.69
CA TRP A 107 -1.41 -1.19 10.28
C TRP A 107 -1.42 -0.75 8.82
N ALA A 108 -2.61 -0.63 8.26
CA ALA A 108 -2.88 -0.03 6.97
C ALA A 108 -4.16 0.80 7.01
N GLY A 109 -4.37 1.63 6.01
CA GLY A 109 -5.57 2.44 5.87
C GLY A 109 -5.55 3.33 4.64
N PHE A 110 -6.70 3.89 4.31
CA PHE A 110 -6.74 5.08 3.47
C PHE A 110 -6.31 6.30 4.26
N TRP A 111 -5.97 7.35 3.54
CA TRP A 111 -5.77 8.67 4.12
C TRP A 111 -6.29 9.75 3.17
N LEU A 112 -6.73 10.86 3.75
CA LEU A 112 -7.18 12.05 3.06
C LEU A 112 -6.62 13.27 3.78
N ARG A 113 -6.18 14.25 3.00
CA ARG A 113 -5.61 15.49 3.51
C ARG A 113 -6.04 16.67 2.67
N VAL A 114 -6.48 17.71 3.34
CA VAL A 114 -6.80 19.01 2.73
C VAL A 114 -5.68 19.97 3.09
N ASP A 115 -4.97 20.48 2.10
CA ASP A 115 -3.84 21.38 2.26
C ASP A 115 -4.25 22.81 1.87
N GLY A 116 -3.73 23.81 2.60
CA GLY A 116 -3.86 25.24 2.29
C GLY A 116 -2.57 25.81 1.69
N ASN A 117 -2.42 27.14 1.76
CA ASN A 117 -1.20 27.82 1.32
C ASN A 117 -0.01 27.65 2.28
N GLU A 118 -0.28 27.39 3.56
CA GLU A 118 0.77 27.21 4.56
C GLU A 118 1.52 25.88 4.34
N ILE A 119 2.84 25.96 4.18
CA ILE A 119 3.70 24.78 4.00
C ILE A 119 3.69 23.92 5.27
N LYS A 120 3.56 22.60 5.10
CA LYS A 120 3.55 21.59 6.18
C LYS A 120 2.37 21.68 7.16
N LYS A 121 1.36 22.51 6.88
CA LYS A 121 0.15 22.58 7.69
C LYS A 121 -1.06 22.21 6.85
N SER A 122 -1.72 21.13 7.24
CA SER A 122 -2.97 20.71 6.63
C SER A 122 -4.14 21.37 7.36
N LEU A 123 -5.19 21.68 6.59
CA LEU A 123 -6.44 22.24 7.09
C LEU A 123 -7.36 21.15 7.65
N ALA A 124 -7.30 19.94 7.09
CA ALA A 124 -7.99 18.75 7.58
C ALA A 124 -7.16 17.50 7.25
N PHE A 125 -7.19 16.50 8.12
CA PHE A 125 -6.43 15.27 7.92
C PHE A 125 -7.03 14.07 8.65
N ASP A 126 -7.04 12.93 7.97
CA ASP A 126 -7.30 11.63 8.56
C ASP A 126 -6.52 10.56 7.79
N ASN A 127 -5.91 9.62 8.52
CA ASN A 127 -5.16 8.49 7.96
C ASN A 127 -5.67 7.13 8.44
N MET A 128 -6.86 7.10 9.04
CA MET A 128 -7.49 5.93 9.65
C MET A 128 -6.65 5.26 10.75
N TYR A 129 -5.62 5.89 11.33
CA TYR A 129 -4.78 5.22 12.33
C TYR A 129 -5.59 4.74 13.56
N LYS A 130 -6.56 5.54 14.01
CA LYS A 130 -7.49 5.16 15.09
C LYS A 130 -8.51 4.08 14.68
N ARG A 131 -8.64 3.83 13.38
CA ARG A 131 -9.54 2.87 12.73
C ARG A 131 -8.74 1.90 11.86
N ALA A 132 -7.55 1.55 12.33
CA ALA A 132 -6.51 0.87 11.55
C ALA A 132 -6.94 -0.53 11.08
N ILE A 133 -6.58 -0.85 9.83
CA ILE A 133 -6.73 -2.20 9.27
C ILE A 133 -5.51 -3.03 9.66
N LYS A 134 -5.75 -4.22 10.21
CA LYS A 134 -4.71 -5.14 10.70
C LYS A 134 -5.01 -6.58 10.27
N GLY A 135 -3.97 -7.40 10.19
CA GLY A 135 -4.10 -8.82 9.89
C GLY A 135 -4.47 -9.09 8.44
N THR A 136 -5.35 -10.06 8.23
CA THR A 136 -5.90 -10.44 6.93
C THR A 136 -7.38 -10.17 6.97
N THR A 137 -7.90 -9.48 5.96
CA THR A 137 -9.31 -9.15 5.82
C THR A 137 -9.74 -9.42 4.39
N ASP A 138 -11.01 -9.74 4.20
CA ASP A 138 -11.63 -9.63 2.88
C ASP A 138 -11.82 -8.17 2.48
N TRP A 139 -12.37 -7.96 1.28
CA TRP A 139 -12.74 -6.64 0.80
C TRP A 139 -13.79 -6.01 1.70
N ASN A 140 -13.45 -4.87 2.29
CA ASN A 140 -14.36 -4.07 3.10
C ASN A 140 -14.39 -2.63 2.58
N LYS A 141 -15.54 -1.97 2.71
CA LYS A 141 -15.68 -0.55 2.39
C LYS A 141 -15.23 0.29 3.59
N TYR A 142 -14.44 1.32 3.32
CA TYR A 142 -13.96 2.27 4.32
C TYR A 142 -14.25 3.68 3.86
N GLU A 143 -14.32 4.61 4.81
CA GLU A 143 -14.60 6.01 4.54
C GLU A 143 -13.80 6.98 5.42
N ILE A 144 -13.52 8.14 4.83
CA ILE A 144 -12.96 9.32 5.48
C ILE A 144 -13.84 10.51 5.13
N ILE A 145 -14.23 11.29 6.12
CA ILE A 145 -15.11 12.45 5.96
C ILE A 145 -14.36 13.67 6.46
N LEU A 146 -14.05 14.62 5.58
CA LEU A 146 -13.36 15.86 5.92
C LEU A 146 -14.09 17.07 5.37
N GLU A 147 -13.93 18.20 6.05
CA GLU A 147 -14.34 19.50 5.54
C GLU A 147 -13.25 20.10 4.67
N VAL A 148 -13.67 20.74 3.56
CA VAL A 148 -12.78 21.42 2.63
C VAL A 148 -12.99 22.91 2.78
N SER A 149 -12.10 23.56 3.52
CA SER A 149 -12.10 25.01 3.70
C SER A 149 -12.05 25.77 2.37
N GLU A 150 -12.65 26.95 2.31
CA GLU A 150 -12.47 27.93 1.22
C GLU A 150 -11.00 28.28 0.97
N LYS A 151 -10.14 28.13 1.98
CA LYS A 151 -8.69 28.37 1.87
C LYS A 151 -7.91 27.17 1.32
N ALA A 152 -8.58 26.05 1.04
CA ALA A 152 -7.94 24.85 0.54
C ALA A 152 -7.40 25.07 -0.87
N THR A 153 -6.20 24.60 -1.15
CA THR A 153 -5.62 24.65 -2.50
C THR A 153 -5.52 23.27 -3.13
N LYS A 154 -5.40 22.23 -2.31
CA LYS A 154 -5.15 20.87 -2.77
C LYS A 154 -5.78 19.85 -1.84
N ILE A 155 -6.29 18.79 -2.44
CA ILE A 155 -6.71 17.57 -1.75
C ILE A 155 -5.74 16.46 -2.16
N ALA A 156 -5.15 15.80 -1.17
CA ALA A 156 -4.23 14.67 -1.37
C ALA A 156 -4.80 13.44 -0.66
N PHE A 157 -4.70 12.29 -1.31
CA PHE A 157 -5.30 11.06 -0.80
C PHE A 157 -4.56 9.83 -1.30
N GLY A 158 -4.78 8.71 -0.63
CA GLY A 158 -4.29 7.41 -1.10
C GLY A 158 -4.48 6.32 -0.07
N ALA A 159 -3.80 5.20 -0.28
CA ALA A 159 -3.68 4.13 0.69
C ALA A 159 -2.25 4.05 1.21
N MET A 160 -2.09 3.57 2.44
CA MET A 160 -0.78 3.32 3.02
C MET A 160 -0.71 1.99 3.76
N LEU A 161 0.49 1.43 3.76
CA LEU A 161 0.87 0.26 4.54
C LEU A 161 2.06 0.62 5.41
N HIS A 162 1.89 0.50 6.73
CA HIS A 162 2.96 0.63 7.71
C HIS A 162 3.44 -0.76 8.14
N GLY A 163 4.76 -0.97 8.16
CA GLY A 163 5.34 -2.27 8.45
C GLY A 163 5.08 -3.30 7.34
N THR A 164 5.07 -4.59 7.70
CA THR A 164 4.95 -5.67 6.72
C THR A 164 3.51 -6.11 6.47
N GLY A 165 3.27 -6.63 5.27
CA GLY A 165 1.96 -7.10 4.81
C GLY A 165 1.73 -6.80 3.32
N GLN A 166 0.48 -6.96 2.91
CA GLN A 166 0.01 -6.49 1.61
C GLN A 166 -1.41 -5.95 1.76
N ILE A 167 -1.70 -4.87 1.03
CA ILE A 167 -3.06 -4.37 0.85
C ILE A 167 -3.37 -4.24 -0.64
N TRP A 168 -4.64 -4.42 -0.96
CA TRP A 168 -5.23 -4.08 -2.26
C TRP A 168 -6.34 -3.08 -2.04
N PHE A 169 -6.50 -2.14 -2.94
CA PHE A 169 -7.57 -1.16 -2.88
C PHE A 169 -8.12 -0.82 -4.26
N ASP A 170 -9.40 -0.49 -4.31
CA ASP A 170 -10.14 -0.26 -5.55
C ASP A 170 -11.39 0.61 -5.28
N LYS A 171 -11.98 1.13 -6.36
CA LYS A 171 -13.26 1.88 -6.37
C LYS A 171 -13.26 3.04 -5.37
N ILE A 172 -12.25 3.89 -5.44
CA ILE A 172 -12.22 5.13 -4.66
C ILE A 172 -13.19 6.13 -5.29
N ASP A 173 -14.05 6.70 -4.46
CA ASP A 173 -15.06 7.67 -4.88
C ASP A 173 -15.14 8.85 -3.91
N PHE A 174 -15.58 10.00 -4.42
CA PHE A 174 -15.75 11.24 -3.68
C PHE A 174 -17.17 11.77 -3.86
N GLU A 175 -17.87 11.96 -2.75
CA GLU A 175 -19.18 12.61 -2.72
C GLU A 175 -19.22 13.78 -1.75
N VAL A 176 -20.09 14.75 -2.04
CA VAL A 176 -20.41 15.84 -1.11
C VAL A 176 -21.52 15.34 -0.19
N VAL A 177 -21.34 15.55 1.11
CA VAL A 177 -22.29 15.10 2.13
C VAL A 177 -22.84 16.29 2.91
N ASP A 178 -24.00 16.09 3.54
CA ASP A 178 -24.61 17.10 4.40
C ASP A 178 -23.79 17.34 5.68
N ASN A 179 -23.95 18.53 6.27
CA ASN A 179 -23.29 18.92 7.50
C ASN A 179 -23.67 18.05 8.71
N SER A 180 -24.82 17.36 8.67
CA SER A 180 -25.23 16.41 9.72
C SER A 180 -24.32 15.18 9.82
N VAL A 181 -23.52 14.88 8.80
CA VAL A 181 -22.58 13.76 8.82
C VAL A 181 -21.36 14.14 9.66
N PRO A 182 -21.03 13.38 10.72
CA PRO A 182 -19.85 13.65 11.53
C PRO A 182 -18.55 13.57 10.74
N THR A 183 -17.62 14.48 11.02
CA THR A 183 -16.27 14.45 10.46
C THR A 183 -15.44 13.33 11.09
N THR A 184 -14.45 12.83 10.34
CA THR A 184 -13.41 11.93 10.85
C THR A 184 -12.07 12.64 11.02
N ASN A 185 -12.06 13.97 10.95
CA ASN A 185 -10.87 14.82 11.06
C ASN A 185 -10.10 14.57 12.37
N MET A 186 -8.86 14.11 12.23
CA MET A 186 -8.00 13.82 13.36
C MET A 186 -7.33 15.07 13.95
N LEU A 187 -7.43 16.22 13.26
CA LEU A 187 -6.91 17.49 13.78
C LEU A 187 -7.79 18.05 14.91
N ASP A 188 -9.07 17.68 14.96
CA ASP A 188 -10.02 18.15 15.98
C ASP A 188 -9.65 17.62 17.37
N ASP A 189 -9.01 16.45 17.43
CA ASP A 189 -8.53 15.87 18.69
C ASP A 189 -7.38 16.67 19.33
N MET A 190 -6.63 17.42 18.52
CA MET A 190 -5.44 18.16 18.97
C MET A 190 -5.78 19.55 19.51
N ASN A 191 -6.92 20.11 19.11
CA ASN A 191 -7.38 21.43 19.53
C ASN A 191 -8.59 21.25 20.46
N LYS A 192 -8.34 21.14 21.77
CA LYS A 192 -9.42 21.19 22.76
C LYS A 192 -9.91 22.63 22.89
N ASP A 193 -11.23 22.82 22.96
CA ASP A 193 -11.85 24.14 23.16
C ASP A 193 -11.43 24.76 24.50
N GLU A 194 -11.21 23.92 25.51
CA GLU A 194 -10.82 24.31 26.85
C GLU A 194 -9.69 23.42 27.39
N PRO A 195 -8.83 23.95 28.29
CA PRO A 195 -7.84 23.12 28.94
C PRO A 195 -8.51 22.02 29.78
N GLN A 196 -8.04 20.79 29.60
CA GLN A 196 -8.56 19.62 30.32
C GLN A 196 -7.58 19.19 31.43
N ASN A 197 -8.11 18.53 32.46
CA ASN A 197 -7.31 17.93 33.55
C ASN A 197 -6.42 18.95 34.32
N LEU A 198 -6.92 20.17 34.55
CA LEU A 198 -6.17 21.23 35.25
C LEU A 198 -5.75 20.85 36.69
N ASN A 199 -6.48 19.92 37.31
CA ASN A 199 -6.21 19.46 38.67
C ASN A 199 -5.51 18.09 38.73
N PHE A 200 -5.11 17.51 37.59
CA PHE A 200 -4.37 16.23 37.49
C PHE A 200 -5.04 15.02 38.16
N ASN A 201 -6.32 15.10 38.49
CA ASN A 201 -7.07 13.99 39.08
C ASN A 201 -7.46 13.01 37.99
N LYS A 202 -7.18 11.72 38.25
CA LYS A 202 -7.53 10.62 37.36
C LYS A 202 -9.03 10.39 37.27
#